data_AF-A0A8E0MCY8-F1
#
_entry.id   AF-A0A8E0MCY8-F1
#
_cell.length_a   1.000
_cell.length_b   1.000
_cell.length_c   1.000
_cell.angle_alpha   90.00
_cell.angle_beta   90.00
_cell.angle_gamma   90.00
#
_symmetry.space_group_name_H-M   'P 1'
#
loop_
_entity.id
_entity.type
_entity.pdbx_description
1 polymer ?
#
loop_
_entity_poly.entity_id
_entity_poly.type
_entity_poly.pdbx_seq_one_letter_code
_entity_poly.pdbx_strand_id
1 'polypeptide(L)'
;MQQHKQLVVILETAIIAAFAMALTYIPHTTGVSAIELNYGLIPIAVLAMRRGLVPAAWAGFVWGILDLILRGIGGGSVLNPLQG
;
A
#
# COMPACT_ATOMS: atom_id res chain seq x y z
N MET A 1 -27.92 7.61 -10.00
CA MET A 1 -27.18 8.40 -8.99
C MET A 1 -26.28 7.56 -8.07
N GLN A 2 -26.67 6.36 -7.63
CA GLN A 2 -25.84 5.53 -6.73
C GLN A 2 -24.53 5.00 -7.38
N GLN A 3 -24.55 4.60 -8.65
CA GLN A 3 -23.37 4.10 -9.36
C GLN A 3 -22.22 5.12 -9.41
N HIS A 4 -22.52 6.41 -9.63
CA HIS A 4 -21.52 7.47 -9.61
C HIS A 4 -20.82 7.59 -8.24
N LYS A 5 -21.58 7.43 -7.14
CA LYS A 5 -21.00 7.46 -5.79
C LYS A 5 -20.07 6.27 -5.55
N GLN A 6 -20.45 5.08 -6.03
CA GLN A 6 -19.61 3.88 -5.91
C GLN A 6 -18.32 4.00 -6.74
N LEU A 7 -18.41 4.53 -7.96
CA LEU A 7 -17.24 4.80 -8.80
C LEU A 7 -16.27 5.77 -8.11
N VAL A 8 -16.78 6.85 -7.51
CA VAL A 8 -15.95 7.80 -6.77
C VAL A 8 -15.27 7.14 -5.56
N VAL A 9 -15.96 6.24 -4.84
CA VAL A 9 -15.36 5.48 -3.72
C VAL A 9 -14.22 4.59 -4.21
N ILE A 10 -14.45 3.85 -5.30
CA ILE A 10 -13.43 2.95 -5.87
C ILE A 10 -12.23 3.76 -6.36
N LEU A 11 -12.46 4.88 -7.04
CA LEU A 11 -11.42 5.77 -7.52
C LEU A 11 -10.58 6.33 -6.35
N GLU A 12 -11.22 6.83 -5.29
CA GLU A 12 -10.50 7.31 -4.09
C GLU A 12 -9.66 6.20 -3.45
N THR A 13 -10.22 4.99 -3.38
CA THR A 13 -9.53 3.81 -2.83
C THR A 13 -8.28 3.48 -3.65
N ALA A 14 -8.39 3.48 -4.97
CA ALA A 14 -7.27 3.22 -5.88
C ALA A 14 -6.19 4.31 -5.81
N ILE A 15 -6.58 5.58 -5.74
CA ILE A 15 -5.64 6.70 -5.60
C ILE A 15 -4.89 6.62 -4.27
N ILE A 16 -5.58 6.30 -3.17
CA ILE A 16 -4.95 6.13 -1.85
C ILE A 16 -3.97 4.95 -1.85
N ALA A 17 -4.33 3.82 -2.48
CA ALA A 17 -3.42 2.68 -2.60
C ALA A 17 -2.15 3.03 -3.39
N ALA A 18 -2.30 3.76 -4.51
CA ALA A 18 -1.17 4.24 -5.30
C ALA A 18 -0.29 5.25 -4.53
N PHE A 19 -0.92 6.14 -3.74
CA PHE A 19 -0.21 7.10 -2.91
C PHE A 19 0.54 6.41 -1.75
N ALA A 20 -0.08 5.42 -1.11
CA ALA A 20 0.59 4.58 -0.12
C ALA A 20 1.84 3.90 -0.71
N MET A 21 1.72 3.35 -1.93
CA MET A 21 2.85 2.74 -2.63
C MET A 21 3.97 3.75 -2.93
N ALA A 22 3.62 4.96 -3.36
CA ALA A 22 4.60 6.02 -3.60
C ALA A 22 5.38 6.38 -2.33
N LEU A 23 4.71 6.46 -1.18
CA LEU A 23 5.35 6.73 0.11
C LEU A 23 6.24 5.57 0.58
N THR A 24 5.92 4.33 0.21
CA THR A 24 6.74 3.15 0.52
C THR A 24 8.12 3.19 -0.16
N TYR A 25 8.29 3.95 -1.25
CA TYR A 25 9.61 4.17 -1.86
C TYR A 25 10.47 5.19 -1.10
N ILE A 26 9.90 5.96 -0.19
CA ILE A 26 10.68 6.89 0.64
C ILE A 26 11.50 6.05 1.63
N PRO A 27 12.84 6.23 1.66
CA PRO A 27 13.69 5.48 2.57
C PRO A 27 13.29 5.81 4.01
N HIS A 28 12.93 4.76 4.74
CA HIS A 28 12.47 4.82 6.13
C HIS A 28 13.36 4.01 7.08
N THR A 29 14.53 3.58 6.56
CA THR A 29 15.49 2.73 7.24
C THR A 29 16.75 3.53 7.56
N THR A 30 16.78 4.15 8.74
CA THR A 30 18.00 4.78 9.27
C THR A 30 18.79 3.77 10.11
N GLY A 31 19.48 2.88 9.43
CA GLY A 31 20.84 2.43 9.77
C GLY A 31 21.18 1.65 11.05
N VAL A 32 20.34 1.51 12.09
CA VAL A 32 20.84 0.89 13.35
C VAL A 32 19.83 0.08 14.17
N SER A 33 18.57 -0.03 13.75
CA SER A 33 17.58 -0.81 14.49
C SER A 33 16.57 -1.39 13.53
N ALA A 34 16.14 -2.63 13.78
CA ALA A 34 15.11 -3.37 13.05
C ALA A 34 13.70 -2.75 13.16
N ILE A 35 13.63 -1.43 13.38
CA ILE A 35 12.42 -0.63 13.51
C ILE A 35 12.34 0.22 12.25
N GLU A 36 11.43 -0.18 11.36
CA GLU A 36 11.19 0.49 10.09
C GLU A 36 9.87 1.26 10.17
N LEU A 37 9.88 2.54 9.77
CA LEU A 37 8.66 3.35 9.74
C LEU A 37 7.89 3.14 8.43
N ASN A 38 6.71 2.53 8.50
CA ASN A 38 5.89 2.34 7.30
C ASN A 38 4.98 3.56 7.02
N TYR A 39 5.42 4.42 6.10
CA TYR A 39 4.67 5.62 5.68
C TYR A 39 3.40 5.30 4.87
N GLY A 40 3.30 4.12 4.25
CA GLY A 40 2.12 3.71 3.49
C GLY A 40 0.85 3.55 4.35
N LEU A 41 1.02 3.34 5.65
CA LEU A 41 -0.10 3.24 6.60
C LEU A 41 -0.85 4.55 6.80
N ILE A 42 -0.17 5.70 6.67
CA ILE A 42 -0.76 7.02 6.91
C ILE A 42 -1.96 7.27 5.99
N PRO A 43 -1.84 7.20 4.65
CA PRO A 43 -2.98 7.45 3.78
C PRO A 43 -4.07 6.38 3.86
N ILE A 44 -3.73 5.12 4.17
CA ILE A 44 -4.71 4.05 4.39
C ILE A 44 -5.54 4.32 5.65
N ALA A 45 -4.89 4.77 6.74
CA ALA A 45 -5.58 5.15 7.98
C ALA A 45 -6.53 6.35 7.75
N VAL A 46 -6.10 7.36 6.98
CA VAL A 46 -6.96 8.48 6.59
C VAL A 46 -8.17 8.01 5.79
N LEU A 47 -7.98 7.08 4.86
CA LEU A 47 -9.10 6.49 4.10
C LEU A 47 -10.06 5.71 5.00
N ALA A 48 -9.54 4.98 5.99
CA ALA A 48 -10.35 4.25 6.96
C ALA A 48 -11.25 5.20 7.77
N MET A 49 -10.70 6.33 8.20
CA MET A 49 -11.46 7.38 8.90
C MET A 49 -12.48 8.07 7.98
N ARG A 50 -12.16 8.26 6.69
CA ARG A 50 -13.01 8.98 5.73
C ARG A 50 -14.17 8.16 5.18
N ARG A 51 -13.92 6.89 4.83
CA ARG A 51 -14.85 6.04 4.05
C ARG A 51 -15.25 4.75 4.79
N GLY A 52 -14.64 4.47 5.94
CA GLY A 52 -14.86 3.26 6.73
C GLY A 52 -13.84 2.16 6.44
N LEU A 53 -13.98 1.03 7.15
CA LEU A 53 -13.01 -0.05 7.14
C LEU A 53 -12.95 -0.79 5.78
N VAL A 54 -14.08 -0.99 5.11
CA VAL A 54 -14.15 -1.79 3.88
C VAL A 54 -13.28 -1.20 2.76
N PRO A 55 -13.40 0.10 2.39
CA PRO A 55 -12.54 0.68 1.36
C PRO A 55 -11.07 0.71 1.77
N ALA A 56 -10.76 0.98 3.04
CA ALA A 56 -9.38 0.97 3.51
C ALA A 56 -8.73 -0.41 3.49
N ALA A 57 -9.48 -1.46 3.82
CA ALA A 57 -9.00 -2.85 3.71
C ALA A 57 -8.68 -3.21 2.25
N TRP A 58 -9.53 -2.80 1.31
CA TRP A 58 -9.26 -2.99 -0.13
C TRP A 58 -8.04 -2.19 -0.60
N ALA A 59 -7.88 -0.94 -0.18
CA ALA A 59 -6.69 -0.15 -0.49
C ALA A 59 -5.41 -0.81 0.07
N GLY A 60 -5.44 -1.28 1.32
CA GLY A 60 -4.32 -1.97 1.95
C GLY A 60 -3.99 -3.30 1.28
N PHE A 61 -5.01 -4.05 0.84
CA PHE A 61 -4.81 -5.28 0.08
C PHE A 61 -4.13 -5.03 -1.27
N VAL A 62 -4.61 -4.05 -2.03
CA VAL A 62 -4.01 -3.66 -3.32
C VAL A 62 -2.59 -3.14 -3.12
N TRP A 63 -2.37 -2.27 -2.13
CA TRP A 63 -1.04 -1.78 -1.77
C TRP A 63 -0.09 -2.92 -1.38
N GLY A 64 -0.53 -3.88 -0.56
CA GLY A 64 0.29 -5.02 -0.16
C GLY A 64 0.67 -5.93 -1.33
N ILE A 65 -0.25 -6.15 -2.29
CA ILE A 65 0.06 -6.88 -3.53
C ILE A 65 1.08 -6.10 -4.37
N LEU A 66 0.91 -4.79 -4.52
CA LEU A 66 1.84 -3.94 -5.27
C LEU A 66 3.22 -3.94 -4.63
N ASP A 67 3.32 -3.80 -3.31
CA ASP A 67 4.58 -3.83 -2.57
C ASP A 67 5.28 -5.18 -2.70
N LEU A 68 4.53 -6.28 -2.57
CA LEU A 68 5.06 -7.62 -2.76
C LEU A 68 5.63 -7.80 -4.16
N ILE A 69 4.90 -7.42 -5.22
CA ILE A 69 5.34 -7.61 -6.60
C ILE A 69 6.53 -6.70 -6.94
N LEU A 70 6.43 -5.41 -6.62
CA LEU A 70 7.37 -4.41 -7.09
C LEU A 70 8.66 -4.37 -6.26
N ARG A 71 8.56 -4.57 -4.95
CA ARG A 71 9.72 -4.52 -4.03
C ARG A 71 10.09 -5.90 -3.51
N GLY A 72 9.12 -6.74 -3.15
CA GLY A 72 9.38 -8.08 -2.62
C GLY A 72 9.98 -9.04 -3.66
N ILE A 73 9.32 -9.20 -4.81
CA ILE A 73 9.77 -10.08 -5.90
C ILE A 73 10.92 -9.42 -6.66
N GLY A 74 10.78 -8.14 -7.02
CA GLY A 74 11.82 -7.38 -7.73
C GLY A 74 13.13 -7.20 -6.95
N GLY A 75 13.06 -7.22 -5.61
CA GLY A 75 14.21 -7.05 -4.72
C GLY A 75 14.85 -8.35 -4.21
N GLY A 76 14.34 -9.52 -4.61
CA GLY A 76 14.92 -10.83 -4.22
C GLY A 76 14.55 -11.29 -2.79
N SER A 77 13.40 -10.88 -2.27
CA SER A 77 12.90 -11.27 -0.94
C SER A 77 11.99 -12.51 -0.96
N VAL A 78 11.52 -12.94 -2.12
CA VAL A 78 10.87 -14.24 -2.31
C VAL A 78 11.90 -15.24 -2.80
N LEU A 79 11.65 -16.54 -2.61
CA LEU A 79 12.50 -17.62 -3.11
C LEU A 79 12.71 -17.47 -4.63
N ASN A 80 13.77 -16.76 -5.02
CA ASN A 80 14.24 -16.76 -6.39
C ASN A 80 14.97 -18.10 -6.59
N PRO A 81 14.51 -18.98 -7.49
CA PRO A 81 15.20 -20.25 -7.77
C PRO A 81 16.63 -20.05 -8.28
N LEU A 82 16.99 -18.82 -8.67
CA LEU A 82 18.32 -18.40 -9.08
C LEU A 82 19.14 -17.75 -7.95
N GLN A 83 18.56 -17.58 -6.74
CA GLN A 83 19.28 -17.24 -5.50
C GLN A 83 19.68 -18.49 -4.70
N GLY A 84 19.80 -19.64 -5.38
CA GLY A 84 20.49 -20.85 -4.95
C GLY A 84 21.47 -21.28 -6.03
#